data_AF-A0AAV3H8Z1-F1
#
_entry.id   AF-A0AAV3H8Z1-F1
#
_cell.length_a   1.000
_cell.length_b   1.000
_cell.length_c   1.000
_cell.angle_alpha   90.00
_cell.angle_beta   90.00
_cell.angle_gamma   90.00
#
_symmetry.space_group_name_H-M   'P 1'
#
loop_
_entity.id
_entity.type
_entity.pdbx_description
1 polymer ?
#
loop_
_entity_poly.entity_id
_entity_poly.type
_entity_poly.pdbx_seq_one_letter_code
_entity_poly.pdbx_strand_id
1 'polypeptide(L)' 'MKKDLKTLALARLSGFRHKTVKVPEWGNVSVVLREPSAEAWYLWQEVLNGDG' A
#
# COMPACT_ATOMS: atom_id res chain seq x y z
N MET A 1 -1.69 -10.09 25.34
CA MET A 1 -1.39 -11.26 24.48
C MET A 1 -0.32 -10.86 23.48
N LYS A 2 0.88 -11.44 23.57
CA LYS A 2 1.98 -11.14 22.63
C LYS A 2 1.58 -11.72 21.27
N LYS A 3 1.52 -10.90 20.22
CA LYS A 3 1.26 -11.39 18.87
C LYS A 3 2.48 -12.17 18.38
N ASP A 4 2.26 -13.38 17.89
CA ASP A 4 3.30 -14.21 17.27
C ASP A 4 3.81 -13.54 15.98
N LEU A 5 5.12 -13.63 15.73
CA LEU A 5 5.77 -13.08 14.54
C LEU A 5 5.17 -13.64 13.26
N LYS A 6 4.87 -14.94 13.22
CA LYS A 6 4.21 -15.56 12.04
C LYS A 6 2.86 -14.91 11.76
N THR A 7 2.09 -14.65 12.82
CA THR A 7 0.77 -14.00 12.70
C THR A 7 0.92 -12.57 12.18
N LEU A 8 1.93 -11.83 12.63
CA LEU A 8 2.21 -10.48 12.14
C LEU A 8 2.69 -10.48 10.69
N ALA A 9 3.59 -11.40 10.33
CA ALA A 9 4.12 -11.52 8.97
C ALA A 9 3.05 -11.93 7.95
N LEU A 10 2.05 -12.73 8.36
CA LEU A 10 0.94 -13.15 7.49
C LEU A 10 -0.28 -12.22 7.57
N ALA A 11 -0.26 -11.19 8.41
CA ALA A 11 -1.39 -10.28 8.55
C ALA A 11 -1.65 -9.52 7.24
N ARG A 12 -2.90 -9.14 7.01
CA ARG A 12 -3.27 -8.30 5.87
C ARG A 12 -2.44 -7.01 5.90
N LEU A 13 -1.83 -6.66 4.75
CA LEU A 13 -0.94 -5.52 4.55
C LEU A 13 0.43 -5.59 5.27
N SER A 14 0.82 -6.72 5.86
CA SER A 14 2.14 -6.88 6.51
C SER A 14 3.32 -6.63 5.57
N GLY A 15 3.13 -6.90 4.27
CA GLY A 15 4.13 -6.66 3.23
C GLY A 15 4.21 -5.22 2.73
N PHE A 16 3.45 -4.28 3.30
CA PHE A 16 3.41 -2.89 2.86
C PHE A 16 3.48 -1.93 4.04
N ARG A 17 4.28 -0.87 3.91
CA ARG A 17 4.11 0.33 4.73
C ARG A 17 2.78 0.99 4.37
N HIS A 18 1.95 1.28 5.37
CA HIS A 18 0.64 1.88 5.14
C HIS A 18 0.23 2.84 6.27
N LYS A 19 -0.66 3.79 5.93
CA LYS A 19 -1.28 4.74 6.87
C LYS A 19 -2.74 4.99 6.51
N THR A 20 -3.55 5.29 7.51
CA THR A 20 -4.94 5.71 7.32
C THR A 20 -5.00 7.23 7.23
N VAL A 21 -5.70 7.76 6.23
CA VAL A 21 -5.85 9.20 6.00
C VAL A 21 -7.33 9.51 5.79
N LYS A 22 -7.80 10.64 6.34
CA LYS A 22 -9.10 11.20 5.99
C LYS A 22 -8.94 12.12 4.79
N VAL A 23 -9.84 11.98 3.82
CA VAL A 23 -9.80 12.73 2.55
C VAL A 23 -10.96 13.73 2.55
N PRO A 24 -10.73 15.01 2.91
CA PRO A 24 -11.81 16.00 3.08
C PRO A 24 -12.66 16.21 1.84
N GLU A 25 -12.03 16.21 0.66
CA GLU A 25 -12.70 16.39 -0.63
C GLU A 25 -13.66 15.24 -0.99
N TRP A 26 -13.53 14.09 -0.33
CA TRP A 26 -14.41 12.93 -0.48
C TRP A 26 -15.37 12.80 0.70
N GLY A 27 -15.73 13.93 1.34
CA GLY A 27 -16.60 13.96 2.50
C GLY A 27 -15.93 13.40 3.77
N ASN A 28 -14.62 13.61 3.92
CA ASN A 28 -13.81 13.13 5.05
C ASN A 28 -13.75 11.60 5.21
N VAL A 29 -13.92 10.84 4.12
CA VAL A 29 -13.82 9.37 4.16
C VAL A 29 -12.41 8.92 4.56
N SER A 30 -12.32 7.86 5.36
CA SER A 30 -11.05 7.25 5.75
C SER A 30 -10.60 6.23 4.71
N VAL A 31 -9.42 6.42 4.16
CA VAL A 31 -8.78 5.49 3.22
C VAL A 31 -7.45 4.99 3.75
N VAL A 32 -7.03 3.81 3.31
CA VAL A 32 -5.71 3.26 3.60
C VAL A 32 -4.79 3.53 2.41
N LEU A 33 -3.76 4.35 2.63
CA LEU A 33 -2.67 4.53 1.68
C LEU A 33 -1.56 3.53 1.99
N ARG A 34 -1.09 2.81 0.98
CA ARG A 34 0.06 1.90 1.07
C ARG A 34 1.12 2.28 0.06
N GLU A 35 2.36 1.85 0.30
CA GLU A 35 3.41 1.95 -0.72
C GLU A 35 3.04 1.12 -1.97
N PRO A 36 3.52 1.51 -3.17
CA PRO A 36 3.28 0.75 -4.39
C PRO A 36 3.89 -0.65 -4.29
N SER A 37 3.25 -1.63 -4.93
CA SER A 37 3.84 -2.97 -5.09
C SER A 37 4.99 -2.92 -6.10
N ALA A 38 5.85 -3.95 -6.08
CA ALA A 38 6.91 -4.10 -7.09
C ALA A 38 6.34 -4.09 -8.52
N GLU A 39 5.20 -4.74 -8.75
CA GLU A 39 4.49 -4.73 -10.04
C GLU A 39 4.03 -3.33 -10.45
N ALA A 40 3.47 -2.55 -9.51
CA ALA A 40 3.05 -1.18 -9.80
C ALA A 40 4.25 -0.28 -10.11
N TRP A 41 5.39 -0.49 -9.42
CA TRP A 41 6.64 0.19 -9.76
C TRP A 41 7.16 -0.20 -11.13
N TYR A 42 7.08 -1.47 -11.50
CA TYR A 42 7.50 -1.97 -12.81
C TYR A 42 6.70 -1.31 -13.94
N LEU A 43 5.37 -1.36 -13.85
CA LEU A 43 4.48 -0.69 -14.82
C LEU A 43 4.77 0.82 -14.91
N TRP A 44 5.04 1.45 -13.76
CA TRP A 44 5.41 2.87 -13.75
C TRP A 44 6.72 3.14 -14.51
N GLN A 45 7.71 2.24 -14.42
CA GLN A 45 8.95 2.38 -15.20
C GLN A 45 8.72 2.21 -16.70
N GLU A 46 7.86 1.28 -17.13
CA GLU A 46 7.52 1.12 -18.56
C GLU A 46 6.91 2.41 -19.13
N VAL A 47 5.99 3.04 -18.38
CA VAL A 47 5.39 4.33 -18.75
C VAL A 47 6.45 5.44 -18.85
N LEU A 48 7.40 5.49 -17.91
CA LEU A 48 8.47 6.49 -17.94
C LEU A 48 9.45 6.30 -19.09
N ASN A 49 9.74 5.05 -19.45
CA ASN A 49 10.69 4.72 -20.51
C ASN A 49 10.07 4.77 -21.91
N GLY A 50 8.73 4.84 -22.02
CA GLY A 50 8.03 4.91 -23.30
C GLY A 50 7.95 3.56 -24.02
N ASP A 51 8.08 2.45 -23.29
CA ASP A 51 8.03 1.09 -23.83
C ASP A 51 6.58 0.57 -24.00
N GLY A 52 5.57 1.45 -23.95
CA GLY A 52 4.15 1.14 -23.97
C GLY A 52 3.43 1.46 -25.28
#